data_AF-A0A814F2Q7-F1
#
_entry.id   AF-A0A814F2Q7-F1
#
_cell.length_a   1.000
_cell.length_b   1.000
_cell.length_c   1.000
_cell.angle_alpha   90.00
_cell.angle_beta   90.00
_cell.angle_gamma   90.00
#
_symmetry.space_group_name_H-M   'P 1'
#
loop_
_entity.id
_entity.type
_entity.pdbx_description
1 polymer ?
#
loop_
_entity_poly.entity_id
_entity_poly.type
_entity_poly.pdbx_seq_one_letter_code
_entity_poly.pdbx_strand_id
1 'polypeptide(L)'
;MDSDIEWTKTNRGTQAFIYKKQKYRKRCSNKDGSEISVCCNKSCGISIVLQNGIIKRYPQKHLHDELQHTPEIRNLLQNISTAYRRRSSVLPPIPKTLEDIVIPDSLKFLQNGDRYVTFDNPVPNRLIILCSSETLLALSMFSQLFL
;
A
#
# COMPACT_ATOMS: atom_id res chain seq x y z
N MET A 1 -37.10 -10.88 -4.07
CA MET A 1 -36.38 -10.92 -5.36
C MET A 1 -35.01 -10.32 -5.11
N ASP A 2 -34.07 -11.12 -4.61
CA ASP A 2 -32.75 -10.64 -4.19
C ASP A 2 -31.76 -10.80 -5.34
N SER A 3 -31.56 -9.74 -6.12
CA SER A 3 -30.73 -9.80 -7.33
C SER A 3 -29.65 -8.72 -7.33
N ASP A 4 -28.99 -8.47 -6.20
CA ASP A 4 -27.85 -7.54 -6.11
C ASP A 4 -26.53 -8.19 -6.60
N ILE A 5 -26.58 -8.85 -7.76
CA ILE A 5 -25.38 -9.36 -8.43
C ILE A 5 -25.02 -8.38 -9.54
N GLU A 6 -23.89 -7.71 -9.37
CA GLU A 6 -23.31 -6.87 -10.41
C GLU A 6 -22.21 -7.64 -11.14
N TRP A 7 -22.42 -7.95 -12.41
CA TRP A 7 -21.44 -8.69 -13.21
C TRP A 7 -20.27 -7.80 -13.62
N THR A 8 -19.05 -8.32 -13.51
CA THR A 8 -17.82 -7.60 -13.83
C THR A 8 -16.77 -8.55 -14.42
N LYS A 9 -15.58 -8.02 -14.74
CA LYS A 9 -14.43 -8.81 -15.15
C LYS A 9 -13.29 -8.62 -14.17
N THR A 10 -12.43 -9.62 -14.06
CA THR A 10 -11.12 -9.45 -13.41
C THR A 10 -10.16 -8.72 -14.34
N ASN A 11 -9.04 -8.24 -13.83
CA ASN A 11 -7.99 -7.61 -14.64
C ASN A 11 -7.40 -8.55 -15.71
N ARG A 12 -7.66 -9.86 -15.59
CA ARG A 12 -7.25 -10.90 -16.55
C ARG A 12 -8.36 -11.27 -17.54
N GLY A 13 -9.45 -10.51 -17.58
CA GLY A 13 -10.60 -10.75 -18.46
C GLY A 13 -11.53 -11.88 -18.01
N THR A 14 -11.20 -12.62 -16.95
CA THR A 14 -12.06 -13.70 -16.41
C THR A 14 -13.35 -13.13 -15.83
N GLN A 15 -14.47 -13.83 -16.04
CA GLN A 15 -15.78 -13.48 -15.49
C GLN A 15 -15.75 -13.43 -13.96
N ALA A 16 -16.31 -12.35 -13.42
CA ALA A 16 -16.42 -12.08 -12.00
C ALA A 16 -17.76 -11.39 -11.70
N PHE A 17 -18.12 -11.31 -10.44
CA PHE A 17 -19.28 -10.52 -10.03
C PHE A 17 -19.06 -9.94 -8.64
N ILE A 18 -19.84 -8.92 -8.30
CA ILE A 18 -19.87 -8.28 -7.00
C ILE A 18 -21.20 -8.65 -6.35
N TYR A 19 -21.13 -9.11 -5.11
CA TYR A 19 -22.29 -9.41 -4.27
C TYR A 19 -21.99 -8.94 -2.84
N LYS A 20 -22.89 -8.14 -2.24
CA LYS A 20 -22.67 -7.50 -0.93
C LYS A 20 -21.30 -6.84 -0.80
N LYS A 21 -20.91 -6.07 -1.84
CA LYS A 21 -19.62 -5.37 -1.96
C LYS A 21 -18.36 -6.26 -1.88
N GLN A 22 -18.51 -7.56 -2.10
CA GLN A 22 -17.41 -8.52 -2.19
C GLN A 22 -17.29 -9.03 -3.63
N LYS A 23 -16.06 -9.11 -4.15
CA LYS A 23 -15.80 -9.55 -5.53
C LYS A 23 -15.50 -11.03 -5.57
N TYR A 24 -16.21 -11.76 -6.41
CA TYR A 24 -16.04 -13.19 -6.64
C TYR A 24 -15.56 -13.46 -8.05
N ARG A 25 -14.71 -14.45 -8.22
CA ARG A 25 -14.26 -14.97 -9.52
C ARG A 25 -14.73 -16.40 -9.68
N LYS A 26 -15.08 -16.78 -10.92
CA LYS A 26 -15.40 -18.17 -11.24
C LYS A 26 -14.18 -19.06 -10.94
N ARG A 27 -14.41 -20.17 -10.22
CA ARG A 27 -13.38 -21.18 -9.91
C ARG A 27 -13.58 -22.43 -10.76
N CYS A 28 -14.80 -22.98 -10.77
CA CYS A 28 -15.14 -24.16 -11.56
C CYS A 28 -16.64 -24.21 -11.85
N SER A 29 -16.99 -25.02 -12.84
CA SER A 29 -18.35 -25.44 -13.14
C SER A 29 -18.46 -26.94 -12.89
N ASN A 30 -19.55 -27.35 -12.25
CA ASN A 30 -19.86 -28.75 -11.98
C ASN A 30 -20.68 -29.34 -13.14
N LYS A 31 -20.76 -30.67 -13.21
CA LYS A 31 -21.54 -31.39 -14.24
C LYS A 31 -23.04 -31.12 -14.16
N ASP A 32 -23.53 -30.73 -12.98
CA ASP A 32 -24.94 -30.38 -12.73
C ASP A 32 -25.31 -28.96 -13.20
N GLY A 33 -24.37 -28.24 -13.83
CA GLY A 33 -24.55 -26.85 -14.26
C GLY A 33 -24.38 -25.82 -13.15
N SER A 34 -24.06 -26.22 -11.92
CA SER A 34 -23.73 -25.28 -10.85
C SER A 34 -22.33 -24.69 -11.04
N GLU A 35 -22.17 -23.42 -10.69
CA GLU A 35 -20.90 -22.70 -10.79
C GLU A 35 -20.41 -22.31 -9.40
N ILE A 36 -19.18 -22.68 -9.08
CA ILE A 36 -18.54 -22.29 -7.82
C ILE A 36 -17.68 -21.06 -8.11
N SER A 37 -17.97 -19.99 -7.38
CA SER A 37 -17.20 -18.75 -7.41
C SER A 37 -16.59 -18.47 -6.05
N VAL A 38 -15.34 -18.01 -6.03
CA VAL A 38 -14.59 -17.75 -4.79
C VAL A 38 -14.23 -16.29 -4.67
N CYS A 39 -14.10 -15.80 -3.45
CA CYS A 39 -13.66 -14.44 -3.19
C CYS A 39 -12.31 -14.15 -3.91
N CYS A 40 -12.16 -12.93 -4.43
CA CYS A 40 -10.93 -12.51 -5.08
C CYS A 40 -9.79 -12.22 -4.10
N ASN A 41 -10.07 -12.04 -2.82
CA ASN A 41 -9.03 -11.85 -1.81
C ASN A 41 -8.26 -13.16 -1.57
N LYS A 42 -6.93 -13.12 -1.68
CA LYS A 42 -6.07 -14.32 -1.58
C LYS A 42 -6.15 -15.01 -0.22
N SER A 43 -6.39 -14.24 0.85
CA SER A 43 -6.56 -14.77 2.21
C SER A 43 -8.00 -15.21 2.50
N CYS A 44 -8.92 -15.07 1.55
CA CYS A 44 -10.32 -15.44 1.74
C CYS A 44 -10.67 -16.73 1.00
N GLY A 45 -11.09 -17.75 1.75
CA GLY A 45 -11.57 -19.04 1.21
C GLY A 45 -13.06 -19.08 0.89
N ILE A 46 -13.80 -17.98 1.07
CA ILE A 46 -15.27 -17.99 0.98
C ILE A 46 -15.73 -18.15 -0.47
N SER A 47 -16.72 -19.01 -0.64
CA SER A 47 -17.30 -19.36 -1.94
C SER A 47 -18.81 -19.18 -1.98
N ILE A 48 -19.31 -18.82 -3.16
CA ILE A 48 -20.73 -18.78 -3.53
C ILE A 48 -20.96 -19.85 -4.60
N VAL A 49 -22.10 -20.54 -4.51
CA VAL A 49 -22.55 -21.45 -5.57
C VAL A 49 -23.72 -20.82 -6.31
N LEU A 50 -23.56 -20.67 -7.62
CA LEU A 50 -24.59 -20.20 -8.53
C LEU A 50 -25.20 -21.37 -9.30
N GLN A 51 -26.48 -21.30 -9.63
CA GLN A 51 -27.13 -22.19 -10.59
C GLN A 51 -28.00 -21.31 -11.49
N ASN A 52 -27.73 -21.31 -12.79
CA ASN A 52 -28.41 -20.45 -13.77
C ASN A 52 -28.42 -18.95 -13.38
N GLY A 53 -27.30 -18.45 -12.83
CA GLY A 53 -27.16 -17.06 -12.40
C GLY A 53 -27.79 -16.72 -11.04
N ILE A 54 -28.44 -17.69 -10.38
CA ILE A 54 -29.09 -17.51 -9.07
C ILE A 54 -28.22 -18.11 -7.97
N ILE A 55 -28.13 -17.45 -6.82
CA ILE A 55 -27.39 -17.95 -5.65
C ILE A 55 -28.13 -19.15 -5.06
N LYS A 56 -27.50 -20.33 -5.14
CA LYS A 56 -27.95 -21.56 -4.48
C LYS A 56 -27.35 -21.71 -3.08
N ARG A 57 -26.10 -21.27 -2.91
CA ARG A 57 -25.41 -21.27 -1.61
C ARG A 57 -24.83 -19.90 -1.33
N TYR A 58 -25.37 -19.25 -0.30
CA TYR A 58 -24.92 -17.95 0.17
C TYR A 58 -23.52 -18.02 0.80
N PRO A 59 -22.73 -16.94 0.68
CA PRO A 59 -21.40 -16.88 1.28
C PRO A 59 -21.50 -16.81 2.81
N GLN A 60 -20.50 -17.34 3.49
CA GLN A 60 -20.28 -17.09 4.91
C GLN A 60 -19.72 -15.67 5.14
N LYS A 61 -19.58 -15.27 6.41
CA LYS A 61 -19.01 -13.96 6.78
C LYS A 61 -17.53 -13.87 6.39
N HIS A 62 -17.15 -12.81 5.68
CA HIS A 62 -15.75 -12.50 5.34
C HIS A 62 -14.96 -12.05 6.58
N LEU A 63 -13.74 -12.56 6.70
CA LEU A 63 -12.73 -12.14 7.69
C LEU A 63 -11.73 -11.15 7.08
N HIS A 64 -12.22 -10.29 6.18
CA HIS A 64 -11.50 -9.17 5.64
C HIS A 64 -12.49 -8.10 5.25
N ASP A 65 -12.02 -6.85 5.18
CA ASP A 65 -12.88 -5.72 4.88
C ASP A 65 -13.44 -5.78 3.46
N GLU A 66 -14.46 -4.95 3.22
CA GLU A 66 -15.07 -4.71 1.90
C GLU A 66 -13.99 -4.39 0.84
N LEU A 67 -14.34 -4.46 -0.44
CA LEU A 67 -13.46 -4.06 -1.55
C LEU A 67 -12.91 -2.62 -1.37
N GLN A 68 -11.86 -2.44 -0.57
CA GLN A 68 -11.33 -1.11 -0.22
C GLN A 68 -10.25 -0.61 -1.20
N HIS A 69 -10.12 -1.23 -2.36
CA HIS A 69 -9.17 -0.74 -3.34
C HIS A 69 -9.90 -0.44 -4.63
N THR A 70 -10.27 0.84 -4.76
CA THR A 70 -10.56 1.44 -6.05
C THR A 70 -9.38 1.13 -7.00
N PRO A 71 -9.62 1.10 -8.33
CA PRO A 71 -8.55 0.89 -9.31
C PRO A 71 -7.35 1.82 -9.08
N GLU A 72 -7.61 3.06 -8.64
CA GLU A 72 -6.60 4.07 -8.32
C GLU A 72 -5.70 3.65 -7.14
N ILE A 73 -6.30 3.23 -6.02
CA ILE A 73 -5.54 2.79 -4.83
C ILE A 73 -4.71 1.55 -5.17
N ARG A 74 -5.26 0.61 -5.95
CA ARG A 74 -4.52 -0.59 -6.37
C ARG A 74 -3.32 -0.22 -7.25
N ASN A 75 -3.50 0.70 -8.20
CA ASN A 75 -2.41 1.18 -9.05
C ASN A 75 -1.34 1.90 -8.23
N LEU A 76 -1.73 2.72 -7.25
CA LEU A 76 -0.80 3.39 -6.35
C LEU A 76 0.05 2.39 -5.55
N LEU A 77 -0.59 1.40 -4.91
CA LEU A 77 0.12 0.37 -4.15
C LEU A 77 1.06 -0.47 -5.02
N GLN A 78 0.64 -0.77 -6.26
CA GLN A 78 1.47 -1.50 -7.22
C GLN A 78 2.67 -0.66 -7.68
N ASN A 79 2.47 0.64 -7.94
CA ASN A 79 3.54 1.57 -8.29
C ASN A 79 4.55 1.72 -7.15
N ILE A 80 4.07 1.85 -5.91
CA ILE A 80 4.91 1.88 -4.70
C ILE A 80 5.76 0.61 -4.63
N SER A 81 5.14 -0.57 -4.71
CA SER A 81 5.88 -1.86 -4.67
C SER A 81 6.94 -1.96 -5.77
N THR A 82 6.61 -1.52 -6.98
CA THR A 82 7.54 -1.56 -8.12
C THR A 82 8.70 -0.57 -7.93
N ALA A 83 8.42 0.62 -7.42
CA ALA A 83 9.42 1.62 -7.07
C ALA A 83 10.35 1.10 -5.97
N TYR A 84 9.82 0.51 -4.90
CA TYR A 84 10.62 -0.11 -3.84
C TYR A 84 11.52 -1.23 -4.36
N ARG A 85 11.01 -2.11 -5.22
CA ARG A 85 11.79 -3.22 -5.80
C ARG A 85 12.94 -2.75 -6.69
N ARG A 86 12.72 -1.68 -7.46
CA ARG A 86 13.78 -1.05 -8.28
C ARG A 86 14.77 -0.27 -7.42
N ARG A 87 14.31 0.28 -6.30
CA ARG A 87 15.14 1.04 -5.37
C ARG A 87 16.03 0.13 -4.54
N SER A 88 15.55 -1.03 -4.11
CA SER A 88 16.32 -2.00 -3.31
C SER A 88 17.48 -2.66 -4.06
N SER A 89 17.55 -2.58 -5.40
CA SER A 89 18.72 -3.06 -6.15
C SER A 89 19.86 -2.05 -6.23
N VAL A 90 19.64 -0.80 -5.80
CA VAL A 90 20.63 0.30 -5.93
C VAL A 90 20.88 1.00 -4.59
N LEU A 91 19.89 1.01 -3.69
CA LEU A 91 19.93 1.71 -2.42
C LEU A 91 19.59 0.73 -1.28
N PRO A 92 20.12 0.97 -0.07
CA PRO A 92 19.79 0.17 1.09
C PRO A 92 18.28 0.13 1.37
N PRO A 93 17.78 -0.93 2.00
CA PRO A 93 16.37 -1.07 2.33
C PRO A 93 15.91 0.12 3.19
N ILE A 94 14.72 0.64 2.87
CA ILE A 94 14.13 1.71 3.68
C ILE A 94 13.82 1.14 5.08
N PRO A 95 14.25 1.83 6.15
CA PRO A 95 13.91 1.49 7.53
C PRO A 95 12.41 1.20 7.68
N LYS A 96 12.05 0.07 8.30
CA LYS A 96 10.64 -0.30 8.50
C LYS A 96 10.11 0.17 9.85
N THR A 97 11.02 0.30 10.83
CA THR A 97 10.71 0.85 12.15
C THR A 97 11.58 2.07 12.43
N LEU A 98 11.27 2.82 13.50
CA LEU A 98 12.05 4.01 13.87
C LEU A 98 13.46 3.63 14.36
N GLU A 99 13.59 2.45 14.97
CA GLU A 99 14.84 1.90 15.49
C GLU A 99 15.83 1.54 14.37
N ASP A 100 15.31 1.24 13.16
CA ASP A 100 16.11 0.97 11.96
C ASP A 100 16.73 2.26 11.38
N ILE A 101 16.30 3.45 11.83
CA ILE A 101 16.82 4.74 11.36
C ILE A 101 18.12 5.05 12.13
N VAL A 102 19.25 4.66 11.54
CA VAL A 102 20.56 5.08 12.03
C VAL A 102 20.78 6.55 11.65
N ILE A 103 20.53 7.44 12.60
CA ILE A 103 20.96 8.84 12.50
C ILE A 103 22.45 8.86 12.91
N PRO A 104 23.38 9.25 12.01
CA PRO A 104 24.78 9.37 12.40
C PRO A 104 24.91 10.37 13.56
N ASP A 105 25.94 10.18 14.40
CA ASP A 105 26.17 10.80 15.72
C ASP A 105 26.45 12.33 15.68
N SER A 106 25.91 13.02 14.68
CA SER A 106 26.10 14.44 14.35
C SER A 106 24.90 15.30 14.76
N LEU A 107 24.18 14.89 15.80
CA LEU A 107 23.10 15.67 16.39
C LEU A 107 23.68 16.91 17.08
N LYS A 108 23.25 18.09 16.63
CA LYS A 108 23.66 19.39 17.14
C LYS A 108 22.46 20.13 17.73
N PHE A 109 22.76 21.10 18.58
CA PHE A 109 21.77 21.91 19.28
C PHE A 109 21.93 23.38 18.91
N LEU A 110 20.80 24.07 18.72
CA LEU A 110 20.74 25.52 18.68
C LEU A 110 20.74 26.11 20.09
N GLN A 111 21.03 27.41 20.22
CA GLN A 111 21.02 28.12 21.51
C GLN A 111 19.65 28.11 22.20
N ASN A 112 18.57 27.98 21.42
CA ASN A 112 17.19 27.86 21.92
C ASN A 112 16.83 26.42 22.35
N GLY A 113 17.75 25.45 22.22
CA GLY A 113 17.55 24.05 22.59
C GLY A 113 17.05 23.14 21.46
N ASP A 114 16.76 23.69 20.28
CA ASP A 114 16.30 22.90 19.13
C ASP A 114 17.39 22.00 18.56
N ARG A 115 16.97 20.87 17.99
CA ARG A 115 17.88 19.83 17.48
C ARG A 115 17.94 19.84 15.97
N TYR A 116 19.15 19.72 15.42
CA TYR A 116 19.38 19.50 14.00
C TYR A 116 20.51 18.50 13.78
N VAL A 117 20.52 17.82 12.63
CA VAL A 117 21.59 16.91 12.26
C VAL A 117 22.25 17.42 10.98
N THR A 118 23.57 17.55 11.00
CA THR A 118 24.36 17.84 9.81
C THR A 118 24.99 16.56 9.28
N PHE A 119 24.78 16.26 8.00
CA PHE A 119 25.43 15.15 7.32
C PHE A 119 26.23 15.70 6.14
N ASP A 120 27.55 15.53 6.22
CA ASP A 120 28.46 15.89 5.13
C ASP A 120 28.34 14.85 4.02
N ASN A 121 27.78 15.25 2.88
CA ASN A 121 27.58 14.34 1.77
C ASN A 121 28.94 14.14 1.07
N PRO A 122 29.35 12.90 0.74
CA PRO A 122 30.58 12.66 -0.01
C PRO A 122 30.61 13.34 -1.39
N VAL A 123 29.48 13.84 -1.89
CA VAL A 123 29.42 14.72 -3.06
C VAL A 123 30.00 16.10 -2.70
N PRO A 124 31.02 16.59 -3.42
CA PRO A 124 31.65 17.87 -3.11
C PRO A 124 30.63 19.01 -3.10
N ASN A 125 30.75 19.90 -2.10
CA ASN A 125 29.91 21.08 -1.88
C ASN A 125 28.43 20.81 -1.57
N ARG A 126 28.08 19.65 -0.99
CA ARG A 126 26.71 19.37 -0.59
C ARG A 126 26.61 18.99 0.89
N LEU A 127 26.09 19.91 1.70
CA LEU A 127 25.68 19.60 3.07
C LEU A 127 24.20 19.21 3.13
N ILE A 128 23.88 18.15 3.84
CA ILE A 128 22.49 17.78 4.16
C ILE A 128 22.21 18.16 5.62
N ILE A 129 21.14 18.92 5.84
CA ILE A 129 20.67 19.30 7.18
C ILE A 129 19.29 18.67 7.39
N LEU A 130 19.14 17.90 8.47
CA LEU A 130 17.85 17.35 8.91
C LEU A 130 17.39 18.13 10.14
N CYS A 131 16.27 18.84 10.02
CA CYS A 131 15.74 19.70 11.08
C CYS A 131 14.22 19.90 10.93
N SER A 132 13.56 20.42 11.97
CA SER A 132 12.15 20.84 11.87
C SER A 132 12.04 22.12 11.03
N SER A 133 10.83 22.43 10.55
CA SER A 133 10.58 23.67 9.79
C SER A 133 10.95 24.94 10.59
N GLU A 134 10.72 24.93 11.90
CA GLU A 134 11.05 26.03 12.81
C GLU A 134 12.56 26.21 12.94
N THR A 135 13.28 25.10 13.13
CA THR A 135 14.75 25.08 13.19
C THR A 135 15.36 25.50 11.86
N LEU A 136 14.77 25.12 10.72
CA LEU A 136 15.24 25.55 9.40
C LEU A 136 15.14 27.07 9.22
N LEU A 137 14.03 27.67 9.67
CA LEU A 137 13.86 29.12 9.65
C LEU A 137 14.91 29.81 10.53
N ALA A 138 15.10 29.31 11.76
CA ALA A 138 16.14 29.83 12.65
C ALA A 138 17.54 29.73 12.02
N LEU A 139 17.88 28.58 11.43
CA LEU A 139 19.15 28.37 10.71
C LEU A 139 19.29 29.35 9.54
N SER A 140 18.24 29.58 8.76
CA SER A 140 18.28 30.51 7.61
C SER A 140 18.56 31.96 7.99
N MET A 141 18.31 32.33 9.25
CA MET A 141 18.59 33.68 9.77
C MET A 141 20.07 33.88 10.16
N PHE A 142 20.86 32.80 10.26
CA PHE A 142 22.29 32.88 10.52
C PHE A 142 23.07 32.93 9.20
N SER A 143 23.60 34.10 8.87
CA SER A 143 24.41 34.33 7.66
C SER A 143 25.82 33.72 7.71
N GLN A 144 26.24 33.23 8.88
CA GLN A 144 27.54 32.58 9.11
C GLN A 144 27.34 31.18 9.71
N LEU A 145 26.69 30.27 8.98
CA LEU A 145 26.65 28.86 9.41
C LEU A 145 27.86 28.04 8.93
N PHE A 146 28.69 28.59 8.03
CA PHE A 146 29.77 27.87 7.36
C PHE A 146 31.00 28.77 7.14
N LEU A 147 31.92 28.74 8.11
CA LEU A 147 33.35 28.92 7.89
C LEU A 147 34.05 27.64 8.35
#